data_AF-A0A317N2H2-F1
#
_entry.id   AF-A0A317N2H2-F1
#
_cell.length_a   1.000
_cell.length_b   1.000
_cell.length_c   1.000
_cell.angle_alpha   90.00
_cell.angle_beta   90.00
_cell.angle_gamma   90.00
#
_symmetry.space_group_name_H-M   'P 1'
#
loop_
_entity.id
_entity.type
_entity.pdbx_description
1 polymer ?
#
loop_
_entity_poly.entity_id
_entity_poly.type
_entity_poly.pdbx_seq_one_letter_code
_entity_poly.pdbx_strand_id
1 'polypeptide(L)'
;MGYVELPRRRIHAGLWFRLLRTVLDELNTPLSYCGKGAGSIRYVWERCGHPPRAGQDRWRPYEMLDSAVQLQMLEAAATAFDLLESQAVIPRGEQAALFLSALQSGATSGLLAKERQQEPMHDWKGMVRAINEAFTEARYNPETARSLFALAAYGKRDPDSLERLRDEFAQEGIPPAFLSHYEPDGPFACRKVSDSLSRKF
;
A
#
# COMPACT_ATOMS: atom_id res chain seq x y z
N MET A 1 9.94 -29.59 -5.78
CA MET A 1 9.25 -28.28 -5.88
C MET A 1 10.18 -27.30 -6.57
N GLY A 2 9.72 -26.67 -7.65
CA GLY A 2 10.54 -25.74 -8.45
C GLY A 2 10.56 -24.33 -7.88
N TYR A 3 11.69 -23.63 -8.07
CA TYR A 3 11.88 -22.25 -7.62
C TYR A 3 12.51 -21.43 -8.74
N VAL A 4 12.25 -20.12 -8.72
CA VAL A 4 12.87 -19.15 -9.63
C VAL A 4 13.75 -18.23 -8.79
N GLU A 5 15.02 -18.13 -9.19
CA GLU A 5 15.97 -17.16 -8.63
C GLU A 5 15.72 -15.82 -9.33
N LEU A 6 15.20 -14.85 -8.59
CA LEU A 6 15.17 -13.44 -9.02
C LEU A 6 16.33 -12.69 -8.34
N PRO A 7 16.82 -11.56 -8.90
CA PRO A 7 17.99 -10.85 -8.38
C PRO A 7 17.97 -10.52 -6.88
N ARG A 8 16.80 -10.50 -6.23
CA ARG A 8 16.64 -10.13 -4.83
C ARG A 8 16.00 -11.19 -3.94
N ARG A 9 15.44 -12.27 -4.51
CA ARG A 9 14.80 -13.34 -3.73
C ARG A 9 14.53 -14.57 -4.57
N ARG A 10 14.55 -15.71 -3.90
CA ARG A 10 14.03 -16.97 -4.42
C ARG A 10 12.53 -17.05 -4.19
N ILE A 11 11.76 -17.29 -5.24
CA ILE A 11 10.30 -17.46 -5.15
C ILE A 11 9.87 -18.85 -5.62
N HIS A 12 8.79 -19.36 -5.05
CA HIS A 12 8.20 -20.61 -5.50
C HIS A 12 7.73 -20.46 -6.96
N ALA A 13 8.05 -21.43 -7.83
CA ALA A 13 7.72 -21.34 -9.25
C ALA A 13 6.22 -21.14 -9.50
N GLY A 14 5.36 -21.79 -8.70
CA GLY A 14 3.91 -21.59 -8.78
C GLY A 14 3.43 -20.18 -8.41
N LEU A 15 4.19 -19.43 -7.60
CA LEU A 15 3.90 -18.02 -7.32
C LEU A 15 4.39 -17.14 -8.47
N TRP A 16 5.58 -17.43 -9.02
CA TRP A 16 6.10 -16.74 -10.21
C TRP A 16 5.14 -16.83 -11.39
N PHE A 17 4.66 -18.04 -11.72
CA PHE A 17 3.73 -18.22 -12.84
C PHE A 17 2.40 -17.50 -12.61
N ARG A 18 1.91 -17.44 -11.36
CA ARG A 18 0.71 -16.65 -11.03
C ARG A 18 0.93 -15.16 -11.25
N LEU A 19 2.05 -14.62 -10.79
CA LEU A 19 2.39 -13.21 -11.01
C LEU A 19 2.53 -12.88 -12.50
N LEU A 20 3.26 -13.73 -13.23
CA LEU A 20 3.43 -13.59 -14.67
C LEU A 20 2.07 -13.63 -15.39
N ARG A 21 1.18 -14.56 -15.03
CA ARG A 21 -0.15 -14.66 -15.62
C ARG A 21 -0.96 -13.39 -15.37
N THR A 22 -0.95 -12.85 -14.15
CA THR A 22 -1.61 -11.59 -13.82
C THR A 22 -1.10 -10.43 -14.67
N VAL A 23 0.22 -10.29 -14.82
CA VAL A 23 0.81 -9.23 -15.66
C VAL A 23 0.42 -9.40 -17.13
N LEU A 24 0.45 -10.63 -17.64
CA LEU A 24 0.01 -10.92 -19.01
C LEU A 24 -1.47 -10.59 -19.24
N ASP A 25 -2.33 -10.87 -18.26
CA ASP A 25 -3.75 -10.54 -18.34
C ASP A 25 -4.01 -9.02 -18.25
N GLU A 26 -3.28 -8.30 -17.39
CA GLU A 26 -3.32 -6.83 -17.34
C GLU A 26 -2.84 -6.20 -18.65
N LEU A 27 -1.74 -6.69 -19.23
CA LEU A 27 -1.21 -6.21 -20.51
C LEU A 27 -2.14 -6.53 -21.70
N ASN A 28 -2.93 -7.60 -21.61
CA ASN A 28 -3.94 -7.93 -22.62
C ASN A 28 -5.29 -7.22 -22.39
N THR A 29 -5.43 -6.43 -21.31
CA THR A 29 -6.65 -5.68 -21.05
C THR A 29 -6.72 -4.46 -22.00
N PRO A 30 -7.85 -4.23 -22.71
CA PRO A 30 -7.98 -3.06 -23.56
C PRO A 30 -7.89 -1.77 -22.73
N LEU A 31 -7.18 -0.76 -23.25
CA LEU A 31 -6.90 0.49 -22.53
C LEU A 31 -8.17 1.21 -22.03
N SER A 32 -9.31 1.05 -22.72
CA SER A 32 -10.61 1.58 -22.31
C SER A 32 -11.10 1.04 -20.98
N TYR A 33 -10.68 -0.18 -20.59
CA TYR A 33 -11.04 -0.83 -19.34
C TYR A 33 -9.99 -0.60 -18.23
N CYS A 34 -8.81 -0.06 -18.56
CA CYS A 34 -7.71 0.09 -17.59
C CYS A 34 -7.84 1.32 -16.67
N GLY A 35 -8.84 2.19 -16.88
CA GLY A 35 -9.09 3.37 -16.05
C GLY A 35 -7.82 4.20 -15.76
N LYS A 36 -7.52 4.43 -14.47
CA LYS A 36 -6.34 5.20 -14.04
C LYS A 36 -5.00 4.52 -14.36
N GLY A 37 -4.99 3.22 -14.68
CA GLY A 37 -3.79 2.44 -15.04
C GLY A 37 -3.47 2.44 -16.54
N ALA A 38 -4.35 2.98 -17.39
CA ALA A 38 -4.18 2.97 -18.85
C ALA A 38 -2.87 3.62 -19.31
N GLY A 39 -2.44 4.72 -18.65
CA GLY A 39 -1.19 5.40 -18.96
C GLY A 39 0.04 4.52 -18.74
N SER A 40 0.07 3.74 -17.67
CA SER A 40 1.17 2.81 -17.36
C SER A 40 1.22 1.65 -18.35
N ILE A 41 0.07 1.04 -18.67
CA ILE A 41 0.01 -0.06 -19.66
C ILE A 41 0.45 0.45 -21.04
N ARG A 42 -0.02 1.62 -21.46
CA ARG A 42 0.41 2.23 -22.73
C ARG A 42 1.91 2.48 -22.75
N TYR A 43 2.46 3.03 -21.66
CA TYR A 43 3.89 3.29 -21.55
C TYR A 43 4.74 2.01 -21.64
N VAL A 44 4.30 0.90 -21.05
CA VAL A 44 4.98 -0.41 -21.20
C VAL A 44 5.05 -0.82 -22.67
N TRP A 45 3.93 -0.77 -23.39
CA TRP A 45 3.87 -1.15 -24.82
C TRP A 45 4.76 -0.23 -25.68
N GLU A 46 4.74 1.08 -25.43
CA GLU A 46 5.62 2.06 -26.09
C GLU A 46 7.10 1.75 -25.87
N ARG A 47 7.49 1.36 -24.64
CA ARG A 47 8.88 1.01 -24.30
C ARG A 47 9.33 -0.33 -24.87
N CYS A 48 8.40 -1.27 -25.00
CA CYS A 48 8.61 -2.59 -25.59
C CYS A 48 8.73 -2.50 -27.13
N GLY A 49 8.16 -1.46 -27.75
CA GLY A 49 8.22 -1.24 -29.20
C GLY A 49 7.13 -1.99 -29.98
N HIS A 50 6.23 -2.71 -29.29
CA HIS A 50 5.12 -3.45 -29.89
C HIS A 50 3.80 -2.68 -29.77
N PRO A 51 2.84 -2.89 -30.69
CA PRO A 51 1.50 -2.33 -30.55
C PRO A 51 0.82 -2.85 -29.28
N PRO A 52 -0.11 -2.09 -28.68
CA PRO A 52 -0.88 -2.54 -27.53
C PRO A 52 -1.49 -3.92 -27.76
N ARG A 53 -1.40 -4.77 -26.75
CA ARG A 53 -1.89 -6.17 -26.79
C ARG A 53 -1.23 -6.98 -27.92
N ALA A 54 -0.02 -6.63 -28.34
CA ALA A 54 0.67 -7.26 -29.48
C ALA A 54 -0.19 -7.26 -30.78
N GLY A 55 -1.04 -6.25 -30.95
CA GLY A 55 -1.90 -6.11 -32.13
C GLY A 55 -3.18 -6.95 -32.09
N GLN A 56 -3.54 -7.54 -30.95
CA GLN A 56 -4.76 -8.33 -30.82
C GLN A 56 -6.01 -7.44 -30.76
N ASP A 57 -6.99 -7.74 -31.63
CA ASP A 57 -8.31 -7.09 -31.57
C ASP A 57 -9.20 -7.71 -30.49
N ARG A 58 -9.24 -9.04 -30.39
CA ARG A 58 -10.08 -9.80 -29.45
C ARG A 58 -9.25 -10.38 -28.32
N TRP A 59 -9.82 -10.47 -27.12
CA TRP A 59 -9.12 -11.10 -26.00
C TRP A 59 -9.02 -12.61 -26.23
N ARG A 60 -7.83 -13.16 -25.99
CA ARG A 60 -7.54 -14.58 -25.97
C ARG A 60 -6.56 -14.88 -24.83
N PRO A 61 -6.69 -16.02 -24.15
CA PRO A 61 -5.64 -16.55 -23.26
C PRO A 61 -4.30 -16.64 -23.98
N TYR A 62 -3.23 -16.41 -23.23
CA TYR A 62 -1.86 -16.43 -23.74
C TYR A 62 -1.51 -17.74 -24.47
N GLU A 63 -1.98 -18.86 -23.94
CA GLU A 63 -1.70 -20.21 -24.43
C GLU A 63 -2.33 -20.49 -25.81
N MET A 64 -3.32 -19.69 -26.22
CA MET A 64 -3.99 -19.80 -27.52
C MET A 64 -3.49 -18.78 -28.55
N LEU A 65 -2.47 -17.99 -28.22
CA LEU A 65 -1.87 -17.03 -29.14
C LEU A 65 -0.83 -17.71 -30.04
N ASP A 66 -0.66 -17.18 -31.24
CA ASP A 66 0.45 -17.56 -32.12
C ASP A 66 1.79 -17.28 -31.45
N SER A 67 2.81 -18.10 -31.73
CA SER A 67 4.11 -18.04 -31.05
C SER A 67 4.78 -16.66 -31.16
N ALA A 68 4.59 -15.95 -32.28
CA ALA A 68 5.09 -14.58 -32.43
C ALA A 68 4.42 -13.60 -31.46
N VAL A 69 3.10 -13.72 -31.27
CA VAL A 69 2.33 -12.88 -30.34
C VAL A 69 2.66 -13.26 -28.90
N GLN A 70 2.84 -14.55 -28.61
CA GLN A 70 3.32 -15.03 -27.31
C GLN A 70 4.67 -14.42 -26.93
N LEU A 71 5.61 -14.35 -27.87
CA LEU A 71 6.91 -13.72 -27.65
C LEU A 71 6.74 -12.23 -27.33
N GLN A 72 5.99 -11.48 -28.14
CA GLN A 72 5.75 -10.05 -27.90
C GLN A 72 5.08 -9.78 -26.55
N MET A 73 4.12 -10.62 -26.15
CA MET A 73 3.48 -10.53 -24.84
C MET A 73 4.48 -10.77 -23.69
N LEU A 74 5.42 -11.72 -23.85
CA LEU A 74 6.48 -11.95 -22.87
C LEU A 74 7.50 -10.81 -22.83
N GLU A 75 7.87 -10.24 -23.98
CA GLU A 75 8.76 -9.07 -24.05
C GLU A 75 8.11 -7.84 -23.39
N ALA A 76 6.81 -7.64 -23.56
CA ALA A 76 6.05 -6.61 -22.85
C ALA A 76 6.01 -6.87 -21.34
N ALA A 77 5.84 -8.13 -20.91
CA ALA A 77 5.89 -8.49 -19.49
C ALA A 77 7.28 -8.28 -18.88
N ALA A 78 8.36 -8.64 -19.59
CA ALA A 78 9.73 -8.36 -19.17
C ALA A 78 9.97 -6.85 -19.05
N THR A 79 9.54 -6.07 -20.04
CA THR A 79 9.60 -4.60 -20.01
C THR A 79 8.83 -4.03 -18.82
N ALA A 80 7.66 -4.58 -18.51
CA ALA A 80 6.89 -4.18 -17.33
C ALA A 80 7.67 -4.42 -16.04
N PHE A 81 8.31 -5.59 -15.90
CA PHE A 81 9.13 -5.89 -14.72
C PHE A 81 10.33 -4.95 -14.59
N ASP A 82 11.03 -4.63 -15.68
CA ASP A 82 12.14 -3.68 -15.67
C ASP A 82 11.70 -2.26 -15.26
N LEU A 83 10.52 -1.82 -15.74
CA LEU A 83 9.94 -0.52 -15.40
C LEU A 83 9.44 -0.45 -13.96
N LEU A 84 8.92 -1.57 -13.43
CA LEU A 84 8.53 -1.70 -12.03
C LEU A 84 9.77 -1.72 -11.11
N GLU A 85 10.81 -2.43 -11.52
CA GLU A 85 12.09 -2.50 -10.80
C GLU A 85 12.78 -1.15 -10.72
N SER A 86 12.80 -0.40 -11.82
CA SER A 86 13.36 0.96 -11.89
C SER A 86 12.44 2.04 -11.31
N GLN A 87 11.25 1.68 -10.82
CA GLN A 87 10.21 2.58 -10.31
C GLN A 87 9.73 3.64 -11.32
N ALA A 88 10.01 3.44 -12.62
CA ALA A 88 9.48 4.27 -13.71
C ALA A 88 7.97 4.09 -13.88
N VAL A 89 7.43 2.93 -13.49
CA VAL A 89 5.99 2.67 -13.37
C VAL A 89 5.69 2.31 -11.92
N ILE A 90 4.71 3.01 -11.32
CA ILE A 90 4.25 2.70 -9.97
C ILE A 90 3.12 1.67 -10.06
N PRO A 91 3.31 0.44 -9.53
CA PRO A 91 2.26 -0.56 -9.51
C PRO A 91 1.14 -0.13 -8.56
N ARG A 92 -0.11 -0.25 -9.01
CA ARG A 92 -1.30 0.20 -8.27
C ARG A 92 -2.23 -0.93 -7.81
N GLY A 93 -1.96 -2.17 -8.23
CA GLY A 93 -2.74 -3.33 -7.84
C GLY A 93 -2.49 -3.75 -6.38
N GLU A 94 -3.38 -4.55 -5.81
CA GLU A 94 -3.27 -5.06 -4.42
C GLU A 94 -1.94 -5.80 -4.17
N GLN A 95 -1.43 -6.47 -5.21
CA GLN A 95 -0.19 -7.25 -5.17
C GLN A 95 1.03 -6.45 -5.64
N ALA A 96 0.89 -5.14 -5.85
CA ALA A 96 1.95 -4.22 -6.28
C ALA A 96 3.24 -4.35 -5.46
N ALA A 97 3.10 -4.57 -4.15
CA ALA A 97 4.23 -4.75 -3.23
C ALA A 97 5.12 -5.95 -3.58
N LEU A 98 4.61 -6.94 -4.33
CA LEU A 98 5.41 -8.05 -4.83
C LEU A 98 6.31 -7.66 -6.00
N PHE A 99 6.14 -6.50 -6.63
CA PHE A 99 7.09 -6.02 -7.65
C PHE A 99 8.08 -5.00 -7.10
N LEU A 100 7.75 -4.40 -5.96
CA LEU A 100 8.68 -3.56 -5.24
C LEU A 100 9.78 -4.43 -4.62
N SER A 101 11.03 -3.98 -4.75
CA SER A 101 12.18 -4.65 -4.14
C SER A 101 11.89 -4.93 -2.68
N ALA A 102 12.07 -6.18 -2.25
CA ALA A 102 12.12 -6.51 -0.84
C ALA A 102 13.15 -5.59 -0.20
N LEU A 103 12.71 -4.78 0.76
CA LEU A 103 13.60 -4.03 1.64
C LEU A 103 14.65 -5.03 2.14
N GLN A 104 15.91 -4.87 1.73
CA GLN A 104 16.96 -5.82 2.04
C GLN A 104 17.03 -6.01 3.56
N SER A 105 16.60 -7.17 4.02
CA SER A 105 16.84 -7.62 5.38
C SER A 105 18.26 -8.13 5.45
N GLY A 106 19.12 -7.45 6.21
CA GLY A 106 20.31 -8.06 6.81
C GLY A 106 21.68 -7.53 6.37
N ALA A 107 22.23 -6.65 7.21
CA ALA A 107 23.61 -6.68 7.69
C ALA A 107 24.79 -6.72 6.69
N THR A 108 25.54 -5.62 6.62
CA THR A 108 26.91 -5.58 7.17
C THR A 108 27.43 -4.15 7.31
N SER A 109 27.98 -3.94 8.50
CA SER A 109 28.71 -2.80 9.04
C SER A 109 29.67 -2.08 8.07
N GLY A 110 29.73 -0.75 8.14
CA GLY A 110 30.97 -0.02 7.82
C GLY A 110 30.86 1.36 7.14
N LEU A 111 30.54 2.40 7.93
CA LEU A 111 31.12 3.77 7.89
C LEU A 111 30.77 4.77 6.77
N LEU A 112 29.97 5.78 7.20
CA LEU A 112 30.03 7.26 6.97
C LEU A 112 29.83 7.81 5.53
N ALA A 113 29.09 8.90 5.25
CA ALA A 113 28.30 9.83 6.04
C ALA A 113 27.52 10.77 5.08
N LYS A 114 26.22 10.99 5.30
CA LYS A 114 25.60 12.34 5.42
C LYS A 114 24.13 12.19 5.80
N GLU A 115 23.83 12.58 7.04
CA GLU A 115 22.53 12.47 7.69
C GLU A 115 21.48 13.31 6.97
N ARG A 116 20.64 12.65 6.18
CA ARG A 116 19.28 13.14 5.89
C ARG A 116 18.41 12.36 6.87
N GLN A 117 17.84 13.06 7.86
CA GLN A 117 17.03 12.48 8.94
C GLN A 117 15.86 11.68 8.37
N GLN A 118 16.11 10.40 8.15
CA GLN A 118 15.12 9.34 8.08
C GLN A 118 15.11 8.74 9.48
N GLU A 119 14.13 9.12 10.30
CA GLU A 119 13.89 8.35 11.52
C GLU A 119 13.36 6.98 11.08
N PRO A 120 14.06 5.89 11.45
CA PRO A 120 13.77 4.55 10.97
C PRO A 120 12.48 4.02 11.60
N MET A 121 11.92 2.96 11.00
CA MET A 121 10.92 2.05 11.60
C MET A 121 11.47 1.34 12.86
N HIS A 122 11.95 2.08 13.86
CA HIS A 122 12.60 1.59 15.08
C HIS A 122 11.76 1.97 16.30
N ASP A 123 10.53 1.49 16.40
CA ASP A 123 10.04 0.86 17.64
C ASP A 123 8.60 0.35 17.43
N TRP A 124 8.35 -0.67 16.59
CA TRP A 124 7.00 -1.27 16.53
C TRP A 124 6.55 -1.73 17.93
N LYS A 125 7.49 -2.24 18.74
CA LYS A 125 7.26 -2.61 20.13
C LYS A 125 6.91 -1.39 20.99
N GLY A 126 7.56 -0.25 20.78
CA GLY A 126 7.29 1.02 21.44
C GLY A 126 5.99 1.68 21.01
N MET A 127 5.60 1.54 19.74
CA MET A 127 4.32 2.00 19.24
C MET A 127 3.18 1.16 19.82
N VAL A 128 3.33 -0.18 19.84
CA VAL A 128 2.38 -1.08 20.53
C VAL A 128 2.32 -0.76 22.02
N ARG A 129 3.46 -0.47 22.66
CA ARG A 129 3.51 -0.02 24.06
C ARG A 129 2.78 1.31 24.26
N ALA A 130 3.00 2.30 23.39
CA ALA A 130 2.36 3.61 23.48
C ALA A 130 0.85 3.53 23.26
N ILE A 131 0.39 2.65 22.36
CA ILE A 131 -1.04 2.37 22.17
C ILE A 131 -1.63 1.75 23.45
N ASN A 132 -0.99 0.72 24.02
CA ASN A 132 -1.45 0.09 25.25
C ASN A 132 -1.44 1.04 26.46
N GLU A 133 -0.45 1.94 26.53
CA GLU A 133 -0.37 2.99 27.55
C GLU A 133 -1.50 4.00 27.38
N ALA A 134 -1.78 4.44 26.15
CA ALA A 134 -2.91 5.31 25.85
C ALA A 134 -4.25 4.65 26.21
N PHE A 135 -4.42 3.34 25.96
CA PHE A 135 -5.61 2.60 26.41
C PHE A 135 -5.72 2.56 27.93
N THR A 136 -4.60 2.39 28.64
CA THR A 136 -4.56 2.43 30.10
C THR A 136 -4.94 3.81 30.63
N GLU A 137 -4.44 4.87 30.00
CA GLU A 137 -4.74 6.26 30.36
C GLU A 137 -6.20 6.64 30.05
N ALA A 138 -6.72 6.17 28.92
CA ALA A 138 -8.11 6.42 28.49
C ALA A 138 -9.17 5.87 29.46
N ARG A 139 -8.81 4.90 30.32
CA ARG A 139 -9.70 4.44 31.40
C ARG A 139 -9.97 5.51 32.45
N TYR A 140 -9.08 6.49 32.59
CA TYR A 140 -9.14 7.53 33.62
C TYR A 140 -9.15 8.96 33.05
N ASN A 141 -8.79 9.14 31.77
CA ASN A 141 -8.73 10.43 31.09
C ASN A 141 -9.72 10.51 29.91
N PRO A 142 -10.76 11.38 30.01
CA PRO A 142 -11.77 11.50 28.95
C PRO A 142 -11.23 12.05 27.63
N GLU A 143 -10.21 12.91 27.65
CA GLU A 143 -9.64 13.50 26.42
C GLU A 143 -8.81 12.47 25.63
N THR A 144 -8.07 11.61 26.35
CA THR A 144 -7.31 10.50 25.74
C THR A 144 -8.26 9.45 25.18
N ALA A 145 -9.36 9.15 25.89
CA ALA A 145 -10.42 8.26 25.39
C ALA A 145 -11.05 8.78 24.08
N ARG A 146 -11.36 10.08 24.00
CA ARG A 146 -11.91 10.70 22.78
C ARG A 146 -10.91 10.69 21.62
N SER A 147 -9.63 10.96 21.91
CA SER A 147 -8.58 10.94 20.89
C SER A 147 -8.36 9.54 20.30
N LEU A 148 -8.35 8.50 21.14
CA LEU A 148 -8.29 7.11 20.70
C LEU A 148 -9.54 6.69 19.93
N PHE A 149 -10.72 7.08 20.43
CA PHE A 149 -11.99 6.77 19.77
C PHE A 149 -12.06 7.38 18.39
N ALA A 150 -11.68 8.66 18.25
CA ALA A 150 -11.62 9.31 16.96
C ALA A 150 -10.64 8.56 16.02
N LEU A 151 -9.45 8.17 16.52
CA LEU A 151 -8.45 7.48 15.71
C LEU A 151 -8.98 6.13 15.19
N ALA A 152 -9.66 5.38 16.05
CA ALA A 152 -10.28 4.10 15.70
C ALA A 152 -11.53 4.25 14.81
N ALA A 153 -12.24 5.37 14.92
CA ALA A 153 -13.38 5.73 14.08
C ALA A 153 -12.96 6.27 12.70
N TYR A 154 -11.66 6.49 12.45
CA TYR A 154 -11.20 7.04 11.18
C TYR A 154 -11.60 6.16 9.99
N GLY A 155 -12.37 6.73 9.07
CA GLY A 155 -12.89 6.04 7.88
C GLY A 155 -14.23 5.32 8.08
N LYS A 156 -14.74 5.24 9.32
CA LYS A 156 -16.09 4.74 9.63
C LYS A 156 -17.02 5.93 9.83
N ARG A 157 -18.15 5.94 9.14
CA ARG A 157 -19.15 7.04 9.21
C ARG A 157 -20.57 6.55 9.47
N ASP A 158 -20.78 5.24 9.47
CA ASP A 158 -22.08 4.67 9.78
C ASP A 158 -22.30 4.60 11.30
N PRO A 159 -23.50 4.98 11.79
CA PRO A 159 -23.81 5.04 13.21
C PRO A 159 -23.69 3.67 13.88
N ASP A 160 -24.08 2.59 13.18
CA ASP A 160 -23.99 1.21 13.68
C ASP A 160 -22.54 0.80 13.98
N SER A 161 -21.57 1.16 13.13
CA SER A 161 -20.15 0.88 13.40
C SER A 161 -19.57 1.73 14.52
N LEU A 162 -20.08 2.95 14.73
CA LEU A 162 -19.68 3.79 15.86
C LEU A 162 -20.25 3.25 17.18
N GLU A 163 -21.48 2.73 17.19
CA GLU A 163 -22.05 2.06 18.36
C GLU A 163 -21.28 0.78 18.72
N ARG A 164 -20.99 -0.08 17.74
CA ARG A 164 -20.14 -1.26 17.97
C ARG A 164 -18.76 -0.89 18.53
N LEU A 165 -18.17 0.18 18.03
CA LEU A 165 -16.87 0.67 18.52
C LEU A 165 -16.98 1.18 19.97
N ARG A 166 -18.09 1.82 20.35
CA ARG A 166 -18.33 2.23 21.75
C ARG A 166 -18.46 1.01 22.67
N ASP A 167 -19.12 -0.05 22.21
CA ASP A 167 -19.22 -1.31 22.97
C ASP A 167 -17.86 -1.98 23.14
N GLU A 168 -17.03 -2.01 22.09
CA GLU A 168 -15.65 -2.52 22.16
C GLU A 168 -14.80 -1.73 23.18
N PHE A 169 -14.90 -0.41 23.19
CA PHE A 169 -14.20 0.44 24.15
C PHE A 169 -14.68 0.21 25.59
N ALA A 170 -15.98 -0.04 25.78
CA ALA A 170 -16.54 -0.38 27.09
C ALA A 170 -16.03 -1.74 27.59
N GLN A 171 -15.88 -2.73 26.70
CA GLN A 171 -15.28 -4.04 27.03
C GLN A 171 -13.82 -3.92 27.47
N GLU A 172 -13.06 -2.98 26.88
CA GLU A 172 -11.68 -2.67 27.26
C GLU A 172 -11.56 -1.81 28.52
N GLY A 173 -12.68 -1.53 29.20
CA GLY A 173 -12.73 -0.85 30.49
C GLY A 173 -12.71 0.68 30.42
N ILE A 174 -12.94 1.27 29.24
CA ILE A 174 -13.08 2.72 29.09
C ILE A 174 -14.51 3.13 29.49
N PRO A 175 -14.70 4.08 30.43
CA PRO A 175 -16.03 4.48 30.89
C PRO A 175 -16.92 4.98 29.74
N PRO A 176 -18.13 4.41 29.54
CA PRO A 176 -19.04 4.83 28.48
C PRO A 176 -19.41 6.32 28.55
N ALA A 177 -19.40 6.89 29.75
CA ALA A 177 -19.66 8.32 30.00
C ALA A 177 -18.66 9.25 29.30
N PHE A 178 -17.47 8.77 28.93
CA PHE A 178 -16.48 9.59 28.20
C PHE A 178 -16.82 9.73 26.71
N LEU A 179 -17.60 8.79 26.17
CA LEU A 179 -17.88 8.63 24.74
C LEU A 179 -19.36 8.78 24.37
N SER A 180 -20.27 8.90 25.36
CA SER A 180 -21.72 8.93 25.17
C SER A 180 -22.25 10.13 24.37
N HIS A 181 -21.51 11.24 24.33
CA HIS A 181 -21.88 12.47 23.62
C HIS A 181 -20.82 12.91 22.59
N TYR A 182 -19.82 12.08 22.32
CA TYR A 182 -18.74 12.42 21.41
C TYR A 182 -19.04 11.89 20.00
N GLU A 183 -19.15 12.81 19.05
CA GLU A 183 -19.18 12.52 17.62
C GLU A 183 -17.85 12.98 17.00
N PRO A 184 -17.13 12.11 16.28
CA PRO A 184 -15.86 12.46 15.67
C PRO A 184 -16.10 13.40 14.47
N ASP A 185 -15.86 14.70 14.67
CA ASP A 185 -16.03 15.73 13.65
C ASP A 185 -14.81 15.78 12.70
N GLY A 186 -15.01 15.38 11.44
CA GLY A 186 -14.08 15.64 10.32
C GLY A 186 -12.70 14.95 10.38
N PRO A 187 -11.95 14.89 9.25
CA PRO A 187 -10.72 14.11 9.17
C PRO A 187 -9.61 14.66 10.07
N PHE A 188 -8.75 13.75 10.57
CA PHE A 188 -7.48 14.02 11.25
C PHE A 188 -6.49 14.77 10.35
N ALA A 189 -6.79 16.03 10.07
CA ALA A 189 -5.89 16.93 9.36
C ALA A 189 -6.26 18.39 9.65
N CYS A 190 -6.32 18.76 10.93
CA CYS A 190 -6.17 20.14 11.34
C CYS A 190 -5.32 20.16 12.62
N ARG A 191 -3.98 20.21 12.44
CA ARG A 191 -3.14 20.91 13.42
C ARG A 191 -3.72 22.33 13.51
N LYS A 192 -4.46 22.65 14.57
CA LYS A 192 -4.58 24.05 14.98
C LYS A 192 -3.16 24.45 15.37
N VAL A 193 -2.45 25.09 14.44
CA VAL A 193 -1.30 25.91 14.79
C VAL A 193 -1.84 26.88 15.82
N SER A 194 -1.38 26.74 17.06
CA SER A 194 -1.70 27.68 18.12
C SER A 194 -1.30 29.07 17.64
N ASP A 195 -2.26 29.99 17.69
CA ASP A 195 -2.09 31.40 17.39
C ASP A 195 -1.31 32.08 18.53
N SER A 196 -0.08 31.63 18.74
CA SER A 196 0.82 32.08 19.79
C SER A 196 2.10 32.67 19.20
N LEU A 197 1.98 33.46 18.13
CA LEU A 197 3.02 34.38 17.67
C LEU A 197 2.39 35.65 17.07
N SER A 198 1.64 36.39 17.89
CA SER A 198 1.41 37.82 17.63
C SER A 198 1.59 38.59 18.93
N ARG A 199 2.86 38.86 19.26
CA ARG A 199 3.26 39.93 20.18
C ARG A 199 4.68 40.38 19.84
N LYS A 200 4.78 41.67 19.48
CA LYS A 200 5.99 42.51 19.29
C LYS A 200 6.64 42.29 17.91
N PHE A 201 6.79 43.28 17.03
CA PHE A 201 6.99 44.72 17.20
C PHE A 201 6.17 45.53 16.19
#